data_AF-F1LI30-F1
#
_entry.id   AF-F1LI30-F1
#
_cell.length_a   1.000
_cell.length_b   1.000
_cell.length_c   1.000
_cell.angle_alpha   90.00
_cell.angle_beta   90.00
_cell.angle_gamma   90.00
#
_symmetry.space_group_name_H-M   'P 1'
#
loop_
_entity.id
_entity.type
_entity.pdbx_description
1 polymer ?
#
loop_
_entity_poly.entity_id
_entity_poly.type
_entity_poly.pdbx_seq_one_letter_code
_entity_poly.pdbx_strand_id
1 'polypeptide(L)'
;MSCYENVATFKSYIKSFMKKVVDLMAKNGKSEEEINEFKKKIQAWVVSLLSKDRFKQLQFFIGEKMAEGHGDGQVAIVEYRDEPEGEVPYLMLVKEALVEEKQ
;
A
#
# COMPACT_ATOMS: atom_id res chain seq x y z
N MET A 1 -13.83 4.42 9.38
CA MET A 1 -14.25 3.10 8.87
C MET A 1 -13.17 2.59 7.95
N SER A 2 -12.75 1.33 8.08
CA SER A 2 -11.82 0.71 7.11
C SER A 2 -12.48 0.70 5.73
N CYS A 3 -11.81 1.20 4.71
CA CYS A 3 -12.41 1.32 3.38
C CYS A 3 -12.49 -0.02 2.61
N TYR A 4 -11.74 -1.04 3.05
CA TYR A 4 -11.84 -2.39 2.53
C TYR A 4 -12.24 -3.37 3.63
N GLU A 5 -13.36 -4.04 3.40
CA GLU A 5 -13.92 -5.06 4.30
C GLU A 5 -13.64 -6.48 3.81
N ASN A 6 -13.19 -6.65 2.56
CA ASN A 6 -12.90 -7.96 2.00
C ASN A 6 -11.64 -7.96 1.11
N VAL A 7 -11.03 -9.14 1.06
CA VAL A 7 -9.77 -9.41 0.35
C VAL A 7 -9.90 -9.19 -1.15
N ALA A 8 -11.05 -9.48 -1.75
CA ALA A 8 -11.24 -9.41 -3.20
C ALA A 8 -11.17 -7.96 -3.71
N THR A 9 -11.85 -7.04 -3.02
CA THR A 9 -11.85 -5.61 -3.38
C THR A 9 -10.45 -5.01 -3.22
N PHE A 10 -9.77 -5.28 -2.10
CA PHE A 10 -8.39 -4.81 -1.89
C PHE A 10 -7.41 -5.40 -2.92
N LYS A 11 -7.55 -6.69 -3.25
CA LYS A 11 -6.72 -7.36 -4.27
C LYS A 11 -6.87 -6.73 -5.66
N SER A 12 -8.08 -6.31 -6.03
CA SER A 12 -8.32 -5.61 -7.29
C SER A 12 -7.65 -4.23 -7.30
N TYR A 13 -7.83 -3.47 -6.21
CA TYR A 13 -7.20 -2.17 -6.02
C TYR A 13 -5.67 -2.27 -6.12
N ILE A 14 -5.03 -3.12 -5.31
CA ILE A 14 -3.58 -3.16 -5.18
C ILE A 14 -2.91 -3.59 -6.50
N LYS A 15 -3.56 -4.47 -7.29
CA LYS A 15 -3.07 -4.87 -8.61
C LYS A 15 -3.03 -3.68 -9.58
N SER A 16 -4.11 -2.91 -9.63
CA SER A 16 -4.21 -1.71 -10.48
C SER A 16 -3.26 -0.61 -10.02
N PHE A 17 -3.16 -0.41 -8.69
CA PHE A 17 -2.23 0.52 -8.07
C PHE A 17 -0.78 0.16 -8.41
N MET A 18 -0.36 -1.10 -8.25
CA MET A 18 1.02 -1.50 -8.57
C MET A 18 1.42 -1.29 -10.02
N LYS A 19 0.49 -1.48 -10.95
CA LYS A 19 0.77 -1.18 -12.37
C LYS A 19 1.13 0.31 -12.54
N LYS A 20 0.36 1.21 -11.93
CA LYS A 20 0.62 2.66 -11.98
C LYS A 20 1.94 3.04 -11.31
N VAL A 21 2.31 2.37 -10.22
CA VAL A 21 3.60 2.61 -9.54
C VAL A 21 4.76 2.18 -10.42
N VAL A 22 4.68 1.02 -11.08
CA VAL A 22 5.71 0.59 -12.03
C VAL A 22 5.83 1.58 -13.20
N ASP A 23 4.70 2.05 -13.73
CA ASP A 23 4.70 3.07 -14.79
C ASP A 23 5.33 4.40 -14.29
N LEU A 24 5.10 4.78 -13.04
CA LEU A 24 5.70 5.96 -12.40
C LEU A 24 7.21 5.79 -12.21
N MET A 25 7.67 4.64 -11.72
CA MET A 25 9.09 4.33 -11.57
C MET A 25 9.82 4.44 -12.92
N ALA A 26 9.24 3.87 -13.98
CA ALA A 26 9.82 3.94 -15.33
C ALA A 26 9.90 5.39 -15.82
N LYS A 27 8.84 6.20 -15.60
CA LYS A 27 8.83 7.63 -15.94
C LYS A 27 9.87 8.44 -15.16
N ASN A 28 10.15 8.04 -13.92
CA ASN A 28 11.17 8.66 -13.06
C ASN A 28 12.59 8.18 -13.38
N GLY A 29 12.79 7.39 -14.44
CA GLY A 29 14.11 6.96 -14.89
C GLY A 29 14.73 5.83 -14.07
N LYS A 30 13.94 5.10 -13.28
CA LYS A 30 14.40 3.90 -12.58
C LYS A 30 14.87 2.83 -13.56
N SER A 31 15.95 2.12 -13.22
CA SER A 31 16.47 1.05 -14.07
C SER A 31 15.53 -0.15 -14.11
N GLU A 32 15.68 -1.02 -15.11
CA GLU A 32 14.90 -2.25 -15.20
C GLU A 32 15.17 -3.18 -14.01
N GLU A 33 16.43 -3.22 -13.52
CA GLU A 33 16.81 -3.96 -12.31
C GLU A 33 16.07 -3.43 -11.07
N GLU A 34 16.04 -2.11 -10.86
CA GLU A 34 15.33 -1.50 -9.73
C GLU A 34 13.82 -1.81 -9.77
N ILE A 35 13.21 -1.71 -10.96
CA ILE A 35 11.79 -2.03 -11.16
C ILE A 35 11.51 -3.51 -10.88
N ASN A 36 12.40 -4.41 -11.31
CA ASN A 36 12.25 -5.85 -11.08
C ASN A 36 12.44 -6.22 -9.60
N GLU A 37 13.39 -5.59 -8.92
CA GLU A 37 13.56 -5.75 -7.47
C GLU A 37 12.32 -5.29 -6.70
N PHE A 38 11.77 -4.12 -7.08
CA PHE A 38 10.52 -3.62 -6.51
C PHE A 38 9.37 -4.60 -6.71
N LYS A 39 9.15 -5.09 -7.93
CA LYS A 39 8.09 -6.07 -8.24
C LYS A 39 8.20 -7.32 -7.36
N LYS A 40 9.42 -7.83 -7.14
CA LYS A 40 9.65 -8.99 -6.27
C LYS A 40 9.31 -8.69 -4.81
N LYS A 41 9.78 -7.57 -4.27
CA LYS A 41 9.53 -7.16 -2.88
C LYS A 41 8.05 -6.89 -2.62
N ILE A 42 7.40 -6.13 -3.50
CA ILE A 42 5.99 -5.75 -3.35
C ILE A 42 5.07 -6.97 -3.49
N GLN A 43 5.38 -7.92 -4.37
CA GLN A 43 4.59 -9.15 -4.49
C GLN A 43 4.59 -9.95 -3.18
N ALA A 44 5.75 -10.17 -2.58
CA ALA A 44 5.87 -10.89 -1.31
C ALA A 44 5.09 -10.18 -0.18
N TRP A 45 5.21 -8.85 -0.10
CA TRP A 45 4.49 -8.05 0.87
C TRP A 45 2.97 -8.13 0.68
N VAL A 46 2.47 -7.94 -0.55
CA VAL A 46 1.03 -8.02 -0.85
C VAL A 46 0.47 -9.41 -0.55
N VAL A 47 1.18 -10.49 -0.89
CA VAL A 47 0.74 -11.85 -0.55
C VAL A 47 0.60 -12.03 0.96
N SER A 48 1.54 -11.48 1.76
CA SER A 48 1.45 -11.54 3.21
C SER A 48 0.24 -10.77 3.76
N LEU A 49 -0.05 -9.58 3.24
CA LEU A 49 -1.23 -8.79 3.62
C LEU A 49 -2.55 -9.50 3.29
N LEU A 50 -2.61 -10.23 2.17
CA LEU A 50 -3.80 -10.95 1.72
C LEU A 50 -4.07 -12.25 2.50
N SER A 51 -3.17 -12.65 3.41
CA SER A 51 -3.42 -13.78 4.29
C SER A 51 -4.64 -13.49 5.19
N LYS A 52 -5.54 -14.46 5.34
CA LYS A 52 -6.85 -14.25 6.00
C LYS A 52 -6.71 -13.72 7.43
N ASP A 53 -5.71 -14.20 8.17
CA ASP A 53 -5.53 -13.84 9.58
C ASP A 53 -4.94 -12.43 9.71
N ARG A 54 -3.94 -12.09 8.90
CA ARG A 54 -3.36 -10.75 8.88
C ARG A 54 -4.35 -9.72 8.37
N PHE A 55 -5.03 -9.99 7.26
CA PHE A 55 -5.95 -9.04 6.63
C PHE A 55 -7.05 -8.53 7.57
N LYS A 56 -7.54 -9.39 8.47
CA LYS A 56 -8.57 -9.03 9.47
C LYS A 56 -8.08 -8.02 10.51
N GLN A 57 -6.77 -7.99 10.77
CA GLN A 57 -6.15 -7.06 11.72
C GLN A 57 -5.72 -5.74 11.05
N LEU A 58 -5.76 -5.67 9.72
CA LEU A 58 -5.40 -4.47 8.98
C LEU A 58 -6.57 -3.49 8.92
N GLN A 59 -6.24 -2.21 9.06
CA GLN A 59 -7.16 -1.12 8.80
C GLN A 59 -6.71 -0.36 7.55
N PHE A 60 -7.65 -0.10 6.64
CA PHE A 60 -7.37 0.57 5.37
C PHE A 60 -7.96 1.98 5.36
N PHE A 61 -7.14 2.95 5.00
CA PHE A 61 -7.50 4.37 4.94
C PHE A 61 -7.21 4.95 3.56
N ILE A 62 -8.05 5.89 3.14
CA ILE A 62 -7.89 6.65 1.88
C ILE A 62 -7.88 8.14 2.20
N GLY A 63 -7.20 8.92 1.36
CA GLY A 63 -7.21 10.37 1.47
C GLY A 63 -8.56 10.97 1.10
N GLU A 64 -8.83 12.18 1.61
CA GLU A 64 -10.11 12.90 1.45
C GLU A 64 -10.54 13.02 -0.01
N LYS A 65 -9.64 13.45 -0.90
CA LYS A 65 -9.92 13.56 -2.34
C LYS A 65 -10.38 12.25 -2.97
N MET A 66 -9.75 11.13 -2.60
CA MET A 66 -10.17 9.82 -3.10
C MET A 66 -11.55 9.43 -2.54
N ALA A 67 -11.83 9.77 -1.27
CA ALA A 67 -13.15 9.56 -0.67
C ALA A 67 -14.25 10.41 -1.35
N GLU A 68 -13.90 11.60 -1.84
CA GLU A 68 -14.76 12.49 -2.62
C GLU A 68 -14.92 12.05 -4.09
N GLY A 69 -14.27 10.96 -4.51
CA GLY A 69 -14.32 10.43 -5.88
C GLY A 69 -13.35 11.10 -6.85
N HIS A 70 -12.40 11.90 -6.35
CA HIS A 70 -11.38 12.54 -7.16
C HIS A 70 -10.17 11.62 -7.37
N GLY A 71 -10.28 10.78 -8.41
CA GLY A 71 -9.19 9.96 -8.90
C GLY A 71 -8.80 8.80 -7.98
N ASP A 72 -7.61 8.24 -8.24
CA ASP A 72 -7.08 7.10 -7.51
C ASP A 72 -5.90 7.54 -6.63
N GLY A 73 -5.89 7.12 -5.37
CA GLY A 73 -4.83 7.41 -4.40
C GLY A 73 -4.16 6.17 -3.83
N GLN A 74 -3.10 6.39 -3.05
CA GLN A 74 -2.51 5.34 -2.23
C GLN A 74 -3.41 5.06 -1.02
N VAL A 75 -3.70 3.79 -0.77
CA VAL A 75 -4.37 3.31 0.43
C VAL A 75 -3.32 3.18 1.53
N ALA A 76 -3.53 3.90 2.62
CA ALA A 76 -2.76 3.77 3.85
C ALA A 76 -3.19 2.51 4.59
N ILE A 77 -2.23 1.68 4.98
CA ILE A 77 -2.49 0.44 5.70
C ILE A 77 -1.97 0.58 7.12
N VAL A 78 -2.85 0.43 8.11
CA VAL A 78 -2.46 0.43 9.52
C VAL A 78 -2.51 -1.00 10.05
N GLU A 79 -1.43 -1.39 10.72
CA GLU A 79 -1.29 -2.67 11.41
C GLU A 79 -0.93 -2.39 12.86
N TYR A 80 -1.71 -2.93 13.78
CA TYR A 80 -1.39 -2.89 15.20
C TYR A 80 -0.37 -4.00 15.50
N ARG A 81 0.70 -3.64 16.21
CA ARG A 81 1.80 -4.55 16.53
C ARG A 81 2.07 -4.52 18.03
N ASP A 82 2.33 -5.69 18.59
CA ASP A 82 2.75 -5.83 19.98
C ASP A 82 4.18 -5.30 20.15
N GLU A 83 4.33 -4.32 21.02
CA GLU A 83 5.61 -3.83 21.54
C GLU A 83 5.67 -4.02 23.06
N PRO A 84 6.87 -3.95 23.68
CA PRO A 84 7.00 -4.14 25.14
C PRO A 84 6.10 -3.22 25.99
N GLU A 85 5.79 -2.02 25.48
CA GLU A 85 4.99 -1.01 26.17
C GLU A 85 3.49 -1.08 25.84
N GLY A 86 3.09 -1.96 24.91
CA GLY A 86 1.72 -2.14 24.48
C GLY A 86 1.56 -2.28 22.97
N GLU A 87 0.31 -2.26 22.52
CA GLU A 87 -0.03 -2.36 21.10
C GLU A 87 0.12 -0.99 20.41
N VAL A 88 0.95 -0.92 19.37
CA VAL A 88 1.27 0.32 18.64
C VAL A 88 0.77 0.25 17.21
N PRO A 89 0.09 1.29 16.68
CA PRO A 89 -0.34 1.34 15.29
C PRO A 89 0.81 1.74 14.35
N TYR A 90 1.09 0.89 13.37
CA TYR A 90 2.09 1.13 12.32
C TYR A 90 1.41 1.50 11.01
N LEU A 91 1.65 2.72 10.55
CA LEU A 91 1.26 3.17 9.21
C LEU A 91 2.26 2.63 8.17
N MET A 92 1.77 1.89 7.20
CA MET A 92 2.53 1.34 6.08
C MET A 92 2.09 1.99 4.77
N LEU A 93 3.10 2.41 3.99
CA LEU A 93 2.96 3.13 2.73
C LEU A 93 3.94 2.57 1.70
N VAL A 94 3.61 2.65 0.41
CA VAL A 94 4.51 2.22 -0.67
C VAL A 94 5.43 3.36 -1.04
N LYS A 95 6.73 3.23 -0.70
CA LYS A 95 7.73 4.28 -0.92
C LYS A 95 7.83 4.76 -2.37
N GLU A 96 7.81 3.84 -3.33
CA GLU A 96 7.92 4.18 -4.78
C GLU A 96 6.70 4.96 -5.32
N ALA A 97 5.64 5.09 -4.52
CA ALA A 97 4.47 5.90 -4.84
C ALA A 97 4.43 7.23 -4.07
N LEU A 98 5.48 7.56 -3.30
CA LEU A 98 5.59 8.78 -2.52
C LEU A 98 6.72 9.66 -3.06
N VAL A 99 6.44 10.96 -3.12
CA VAL A 99 7.46 12.00 -3.28
C VAL A 99 7.57 12.71 -1.93
N GLU A 100 8.79 12.77 -1.39
CA GLU A 100 9.06 13.47 -0.15
C GLU A 100 9.44 14.92 -0.43
N GLU A 101 8.88 15.83 0.35
CA GLU A 101 9.20 17.25 0.32
C GLU A 101 9.72 17.65 1.70
N LYS A 102 10.89 18.29 1.74
CA LYS A 102 11.44 18.83 2.98
C LYS A 102 10.81 20.21 3.21
N GLN A 103 10.24 20.40 4.39
CA GLN A 103 9.73 21.69 4.86
C GLN A 103 10.87 22.58 5.35
#